data_AF-A0A842XVC7-F1
#
_entry.id   AF-A0A842XVC7-F1
#
_cell.length_a   1.000
_cell.length_b   1.000
_cell.length_c   1.000
_cell.angle_alpha   90.00
_cell.angle_beta   90.00
_cell.angle_gamma   90.00
#
_symmetry.space_group_name_H-M   'P 1'
#
loop_
_entity.id
_entity.type
_entity.pdbx_description
1 polymer ?
#
loop_
_entity_poly.entity_id
_entity_poly.type
_entity_poly.pdbx_seq_one_letter_code
_entity_poly.pdbx_strand_id
1 'polypeptide(L)'
;MRGLKDVVGIHQVKLIKDNRKQKMELRRWIATMEFFLFGDGVASCVIAKEGDGLSVNKVVNVTNFRENDYLVGYARIAALNEPFKFGFYSHLGKEIPKLGVEYTALALKKLLGKNSEHTMENAKKWAIHTGSRKILNLMTEHYGISHEKLKESHEVLNEYGNLSGASLPFILEKIVSKNKLSKGDIILVLGYGWGFSASASLLEFKKYYG
;
A
#
# COMPACT_ATOMS: atom_id res chain seq x y z
N MET A 1 -3.11 5.38 26.08
CA MET A 1 -1.93 6.04 25.46
C MET A 1 -1.22 6.92 26.49
N ARG A 2 0.05 6.67 26.82
CA ARG A 2 0.87 7.58 27.66
C ARG A 2 1.98 8.33 26.89
N GLY A 3 2.31 7.91 25.65
CA GLY A 3 3.43 8.48 24.87
C GLY A 3 3.07 9.51 23.78
N LEU A 4 1.78 9.75 23.50
CA LEU A 4 1.29 10.66 22.45
C LEU A 4 0.84 12.04 22.97
N LYS A 5 1.08 12.34 24.25
CA LYS A 5 0.94 13.72 24.77
C LYS A 5 2.09 14.57 24.24
N ASP A 6 1.88 15.88 24.13
CA ASP A 6 2.92 16.90 23.88
C ASP A 6 3.80 16.63 22.65
N VAL A 7 3.18 16.14 21.56
CA VAL A 7 3.86 15.90 20.28
C VAL A 7 3.96 17.23 19.52
N VAL A 8 5.19 17.66 19.26
CA VAL A 8 5.47 18.90 18.51
C VAL A 8 5.23 18.72 17.00
N GLY A 9 4.83 19.78 16.32
CA GLY A 9 4.57 19.76 14.88
C GLY A 9 5.85 19.54 14.06
N ILE A 10 5.75 18.90 12.89
CA ILE A 10 6.91 18.57 12.03
C ILE A 10 7.78 19.78 11.64
N HIS A 11 7.21 20.99 11.60
CA HIS A 11 7.97 22.23 11.42
C HIS A 11 8.87 22.53 12.64
N GLN A 12 8.34 22.41 13.85
CA GLN A 12 9.08 22.59 15.10
C GLN A 12 10.19 21.54 15.24
N VAL A 13 9.91 20.27 14.90
CA VAL A 13 10.93 19.19 14.90
C VAL A 13 12.15 19.59 14.06
N LYS A 14 11.95 20.12 12.85
CA LYS A 14 13.03 20.54 11.95
C LYS A 14 13.89 21.69 12.51
N LEU A 15 13.35 22.51 13.41
CA LEU A 15 14.09 23.62 14.04
C LEU A 15 14.94 23.18 15.25
N ILE A 16 14.78 21.94 15.74
CA ILE A 16 15.56 21.44 16.88
C ILE A 16 17.02 21.21 16.44
N LYS A 17 17.96 21.98 17.01
CA LYS A 17 19.40 21.87 16.73
C LYS A 17 20.07 20.64 17.35
N ASP A 18 19.55 20.12 18.46
CA ASP A 18 20.07 18.90 19.09
C ASP A 18 19.66 17.67 18.28
N ASN A 19 20.64 16.98 17.70
CA ASN A 19 20.43 15.80 16.85
C ASN A 19 19.77 14.61 17.56
N ARG A 20 19.98 14.43 18.87
CA ARG A 20 19.34 13.34 19.64
C ARG A 20 17.88 13.68 19.92
N LYS A 21 17.61 14.90 20.38
CA LYS A 21 16.26 15.41 20.64
C LYS A 21 15.43 15.49 19.35
N GLN A 22 16.00 15.98 18.26
CA GLN A 22 15.33 16.01 16.96
C GLN A 22 14.91 14.61 16.50
N LYS A 23 15.80 13.61 16.58
CA LYS A 23 15.49 12.22 16.23
C LYS A 23 14.41 11.61 17.15
N MET A 24 14.38 11.99 18.43
CA MET A 24 13.35 11.55 19.37
C MET A 24 11.97 12.15 19.03
N GLU A 25 11.90 13.47 18.80
CA GLU A 25 10.64 14.13 18.45
C GLU A 25 10.13 13.72 17.07
N LEU A 26 11.01 13.49 16.09
CA LEU A 26 10.64 12.94 14.80
C LEU A 26 10.01 11.55 14.93
N ARG A 27 10.52 10.69 15.82
CA ARG A 27 9.92 9.37 16.10
C ARG A 27 8.55 9.50 16.75
N ARG A 28 8.38 10.40 17.73
CA ARG A 28 7.07 10.68 18.35
C ARG A 28 6.07 11.16 17.30
N TRP A 29 6.49 12.05 16.40
CA TRP A 29 5.64 12.54 15.32
C TRP A 29 5.27 11.44 14.31
N ILE A 30 6.22 10.60 13.88
CA ILE A 30 5.93 9.44 12.99
C ILE A 30 4.96 8.47 13.66
N ALA A 31 5.20 8.07 14.91
CA ALA A 31 4.31 7.17 15.65
C ALA A 31 2.90 7.77 15.84
N THR A 32 2.78 9.10 15.92
CA THR A 32 1.48 9.79 15.95
C THR A 32 0.77 9.69 14.60
N MET A 33 1.48 9.93 13.50
CA MET A 33 0.95 9.78 12.14
C MET A 33 0.51 8.33 11.89
N GLU A 34 1.31 7.35 12.29
CA GLU A 34 0.98 5.92 12.17
C GLU A 34 -0.26 5.56 13.00
N PHE A 35 -0.38 6.07 14.23
CA PHE A 35 -1.55 5.85 15.08
C PHE A 35 -2.87 6.34 14.46
N PHE A 36 -2.84 7.42 13.67
CA PHE A 36 -4.01 7.93 12.95
C PHE A 36 -4.16 7.38 11.52
N LEU A 37 -3.19 6.59 11.04
CA LEU A 37 -3.19 6.03 9.69
C LEU A 37 -3.57 4.55 9.69
N PHE A 38 -3.04 3.76 10.63
CA PHE A 38 -3.28 2.31 10.69
C PHE A 38 -4.59 1.97 11.39
N GLY A 39 -5.27 0.95 10.89
CA GLY A 39 -6.44 0.33 11.51
C GLY A 39 -6.28 -1.18 11.56
N ASP A 40 -7.10 -1.83 12.40
CA ASP A 40 -7.14 -3.28 12.53
C ASP A 40 -8.20 -3.89 11.60
N GLY A 41 -7.87 -4.98 10.92
CA GLY A 41 -8.78 -5.64 10.00
C GLY A 41 -8.32 -7.06 9.64
N VAL A 42 -9.30 -7.94 9.40
CA VAL A 42 -9.07 -9.33 9.02
C VAL A 42 -9.88 -9.65 7.76
N ALA A 43 -9.26 -10.36 6.82
CA ALA A 43 -9.91 -10.83 5.61
C ALA A 43 -9.45 -12.26 5.30
N SER A 44 -10.29 -13.01 4.58
CA SER A 44 -9.99 -14.36 4.11
C SER A 44 -10.42 -14.48 2.65
N CYS A 45 -9.64 -15.22 1.86
CA CYS A 45 -9.90 -15.48 0.45
C CYS A 45 -9.78 -16.99 0.21
N VAL A 46 -10.74 -17.57 -0.51
CA VAL A 46 -10.64 -18.95 -1.01
C VAL A 46 -10.01 -18.90 -2.39
N ILE A 47 -8.98 -19.71 -2.61
CA ILE A 47 -8.33 -19.85 -3.93
C ILE A 47 -8.58 -21.28 -4.41
N ALA A 48 -9.18 -21.39 -5.60
CA ALA A 48 -9.41 -22.66 -6.30
C ALA A 48 -8.67 -22.66 -7.64
N LYS A 49 -8.44 -23.85 -8.19
CA LYS A 49 -7.82 -24.02 -9.53
C LYS A 49 -8.75 -23.52 -10.65
N GLU A 50 -10.05 -23.74 -10.49
CA GLU A 50 -11.12 -23.49 -11.46
C GLU A 50 -12.36 -22.99 -10.70
N GLY A 51 -13.20 -22.16 -11.35
CA GLY A 51 -14.40 -21.56 -10.75
C GLY A 51 -14.59 -20.07 -11.08
N ASP A 52 -15.79 -19.55 -10.79
CA ASP A 52 -16.15 -18.15 -11.03
C ASP A 52 -15.40 -17.15 -10.15
N GLY A 53 -15.19 -15.94 -10.66
CA GLY A 53 -14.63 -14.81 -9.92
C GLY A 53 -13.29 -14.31 -10.47
N LEU A 54 -12.43 -13.80 -9.60
CA LEU A 54 -11.17 -13.18 -10.00
C LEU A 54 -10.06 -14.22 -10.20
N SER A 55 -9.65 -14.40 -11.44
CA SER A 55 -8.49 -15.21 -11.84
C SER A 55 -7.20 -14.43 -11.61
N VAL A 56 -6.28 -14.99 -10.82
CA VAL A 56 -4.92 -14.44 -10.67
C VAL A 56 -4.09 -14.88 -11.87
N ASN A 57 -3.88 -13.98 -12.85
CA ASN A 57 -3.16 -14.35 -14.08
C ASN A 57 -1.63 -14.29 -13.90
N LYS A 58 -1.12 -13.28 -13.19
CA LYS A 58 0.32 -13.13 -12.92
C LYS A 58 0.54 -12.22 -11.71
N VAL A 59 1.57 -12.52 -10.91
CA VAL A 59 2.06 -11.69 -9.79
C VAL A 59 3.53 -11.39 -10.03
N VAL A 60 3.96 -10.16 -9.76
CA VAL A 60 5.34 -9.67 -9.89
C VAL A 60 5.70 -8.90 -8.64
N ASN A 61 6.92 -9.09 -8.13
CA ASN A 61 7.49 -8.33 -7.04
C ASN A 61 8.77 -7.61 -7.48
N VAL A 62 8.97 -6.39 -6.96
CA VAL A 62 10.22 -5.63 -7.05
C VAL A 62 10.57 -5.16 -5.65
N THR A 63 11.75 -5.58 -5.17
CA THR A 63 12.24 -5.34 -3.81
C THR A 63 13.68 -4.87 -3.90
N ASN A 64 14.05 -3.83 -3.14
CA ASN A 64 15.42 -3.27 -3.08
C ASN A 64 16.11 -3.15 -4.44
N PHE A 65 15.45 -2.41 -5.35
CA PHE A 65 15.99 -2.10 -6.67
C PHE A 65 17.32 -1.34 -6.57
N ARG A 66 17.48 -0.48 -5.55
CA ARG A 66 18.78 0.01 -5.09
C ARG A 66 19.13 -0.54 -3.70
N GLU A 67 20.42 -0.71 -3.47
CA GLU A 67 21.00 -1.25 -2.24
C GLU A 67 20.45 -0.64 -0.95
N ASN A 68 20.21 0.67 -0.93
CA ASN A 68 19.81 1.43 0.26
C ASN A 68 18.32 1.80 0.32
N ASP A 69 17.48 1.35 -0.64
CA ASP A 69 16.04 1.69 -0.65
C ASP A 69 15.32 1.14 0.60
N TYR A 70 15.82 0.07 1.24
CA TYR A 70 15.28 -0.47 2.49
C TYR A 70 15.34 0.52 3.66
N LEU A 71 16.27 1.48 3.65
CA LEU A 71 16.41 2.50 4.69
C LEU A 71 15.32 3.57 4.59
N VAL A 72 14.66 3.71 3.43
CA VAL A 72 13.60 4.70 3.18
C VAL A 72 12.31 4.36 3.92
N GLY A 73 12.05 3.08 4.17
CA GLY A 73 10.90 2.65 4.97
C GLY A 73 11.13 1.27 5.55
N TYR A 74 11.29 1.17 6.88
CA TYR A 74 11.50 -0.10 7.57
C TYR A 74 10.72 -0.17 8.88
N ALA A 75 10.38 -1.41 9.27
CA ALA A 75 9.90 -1.75 10.59
C ALA A 75 10.83 -2.81 11.20
N ARG A 76 11.10 -2.71 12.50
CA ARG A 76 11.85 -3.72 13.26
C ARG A 76 11.25 -3.93 14.64
N ILE A 77 11.34 -5.16 15.11
CA ILE A 77 11.01 -5.54 16.48
C ILE A 77 12.32 -5.53 17.28
N ALA A 78 12.31 -4.98 18.50
CA ALA A 78 13.43 -5.13 19.44
C ALA A 78 12.95 -5.71 20.77
N ALA A 79 13.78 -6.53 21.40
CA ALA A 79 13.55 -6.98 22.76
C ALA A 79 13.55 -5.79 23.73
N LEU A 80 12.68 -5.85 24.74
CA LEU A 80 12.71 -4.96 25.90
C LEU A 80 13.19 -5.74 27.12
N ASN A 81 13.61 -5.05 28.18
CA ASN A 81 14.09 -5.67 29.42
C ASN A 81 12.94 -6.22 30.30
N GLU A 82 11.82 -6.61 29.69
CA GLU A 82 10.62 -7.13 30.35
C GLU A 82 10.16 -8.41 29.62
N PRO A 83 9.84 -9.50 30.34
CA PRO A 83 9.37 -10.74 29.73
C PRO A 83 8.18 -10.53 28.80
N PHE A 84 8.22 -11.18 27.63
CA PHE A 84 7.16 -11.17 26.61
C PHE A 84 6.76 -9.78 26.07
N LYS A 85 7.59 -8.74 26.28
CA LYS A 85 7.39 -7.41 25.69
C LYS A 85 8.43 -7.09 24.62
N PHE A 86 7.94 -6.53 23.52
CA PHE A 86 8.75 -6.10 22.39
C PHE A 86 8.43 -4.66 22.02
N GLY A 87 9.47 -3.90 21.66
CA GLY A 87 9.32 -2.58 21.07
C GLY A 87 9.18 -2.69 19.56
N PHE A 88 8.12 -2.10 19.00
CA PHE A 88 8.00 -1.89 17.56
C PHE A 88 8.65 -0.55 17.18
N TYR A 89 9.55 -0.57 16.20
CA TYR A 89 10.21 0.63 15.68
C TYR A 89 10.02 0.72 14.18
N SER A 90 9.32 1.75 13.76
CA SER A 90 9.12 2.13 12.36
C SER A 90 10.03 3.30 11.96
N HIS A 91 10.29 3.39 10.67
CA HIS A 91 10.73 4.61 10.01
C HIS A 91 9.97 4.76 8.70
N LEU A 92 9.42 5.95 8.46
CA LEU A 92 8.73 6.31 7.22
C LEU A 92 9.38 7.56 6.63
N GLY A 93 10.20 7.38 5.60
CA GLY A 93 10.85 8.45 4.85
C GLY A 93 9.85 9.27 4.05
N LYS A 94 10.13 10.56 3.86
CA LYS A 94 9.29 11.48 3.06
C LYS A 94 9.28 11.10 1.57
N GLU A 95 10.27 10.30 1.15
CA GLU A 95 10.53 9.80 -0.20
C GLU A 95 9.63 8.62 -0.59
N ILE A 96 9.05 7.89 0.38
CA ILE A 96 8.23 6.68 0.15
C ILE A 96 7.22 6.83 -0.99
N PRO A 97 6.43 7.92 -1.10
CA PRO A 97 5.44 8.03 -2.18
C PRO A 97 6.08 8.15 -3.58
N LYS A 98 7.26 8.80 -3.70
CA LYS A 98 8.00 8.87 -4.97
C LYS A 98 8.62 7.52 -5.31
N LEU A 99 9.16 6.83 -4.29
CA LEU A 99 9.74 5.49 -4.42
C LEU A 99 8.67 4.46 -4.85
N GLY A 100 7.45 4.57 -4.32
CA GLY A 100 6.30 3.75 -4.69
C GLY A 100 5.92 3.89 -6.18
N VAL A 101 5.94 5.11 -6.73
CA VAL A 101 5.71 5.33 -8.17
C VAL A 101 6.81 4.67 -9.00
N GLU A 102 8.09 4.90 -8.66
CA GLU A 102 9.25 4.31 -9.36
C GLU A 102 9.21 2.78 -9.37
N TYR A 103 8.97 2.16 -8.20
CA TYR A 103 8.87 0.72 -8.08
C TYR A 103 7.64 0.15 -8.79
N THR A 104 6.53 0.88 -8.81
CA THR A 104 5.34 0.47 -9.57
C THR A 104 5.63 0.44 -11.06
N ALA A 105 6.34 1.43 -11.60
CA ALA A 105 6.71 1.44 -13.01
C ALA A 105 7.54 0.19 -13.38
N LEU A 106 8.49 -0.21 -12.51
CA LEU A 106 9.26 -1.43 -12.67
C LEU A 106 8.38 -2.70 -12.56
N ALA A 107 7.47 -2.75 -11.60
CA ALA A 107 6.59 -3.90 -11.38
C ALA A 107 5.58 -4.08 -12.52
N LEU A 108 4.92 -3.00 -12.97
CA LEU A 108 3.99 -3.01 -14.10
C LEU A 108 4.69 -3.33 -15.42
N LYS A 109 5.90 -2.79 -15.67
CA LYS A 109 6.70 -3.15 -16.86
C LYS A 109 7.06 -4.64 -16.88
N LYS A 110 7.44 -5.22 -15.74
CA LYS A 110 7.70 -6.67 -15.61
C LYS A 110 6.41 -7.51 -15.69
N LEU A 111 5.28 -6.99 -15.23
CA LEU A 111 3.98 -7.67 -15.25
C LEU A 111 3.43 -7.75 -16.69
N LEU A 112 3.29 -6.59 -17.34
CA LEU A 112 2.53 -6.39 -18.58
C LEU A 112 3.40 -6.42 -19.86
N GLY A 113 4.72 -6.25 -19.73
CA GLY A 113 5.64 -6.28 -20.86
C GLY A 113 5.38 -5.15 -21.86
N LYS A 114 5.34 -5.48 -23.16
CA LYS A 114 5.15 -4.51 -24.26
C LYS A 114 3.74 -3.89 -24.31
N ASN A 115 2.74 -4.55 -23.71
CA ASN A 115 1.33 -4.13 -23.79
C ASN A 115 0.91 -3.27 -22.58
N SER A 116 1.87 -2.74 -21.81
CA SER A 116 1.60 -2.07 -20.53
C SER A 116 0.61 -0.92 -20.64
N GLU A 117 0.80 -0.02 -21.61
CA GLU A 117 -0.04 1.17 -21.78
C GLU A 117 -1.48 0.78 -22.08
N HIS A 118 -1.70 -0.03 -23.12
CA HIS A 118 -3.03 -0.52 -23.50
C HIS A 118 -3.73 -1.28 -22.37
N THR A 119 -3.02 -2.13 -21.60
CA THR A 119 -3.64 -2.85 -20.48
C THR A 119 -3.94 -1.93 -19.29
N MET A 120 -3.11 -0.92 -19.00
CA MET A 120 -3.37 0.08 -17.95
C MET A 120 -4.57 0.98 -18.30
N GLU A 121 -4.66 1.40 -19.56
CA GLU A 121 -5.76 2.20 -20.09
C GLU A 121 -7.09 1.43 -20.08
N ASN A 122 -7.08 0.15 -20.44
CA ASN A 122 -8.28 -0.69 -20.48
C ASN A 122 -8.62 -1.39 -19.16
N ALA A 123 -7.76 -1.29 -18.13
CA ALA A 123 -8.08 -1.83 -16.81
C ALA A 123 -9.37 -1.20 -16.25
N LYS A 124 -10.33 -2.06 -15.88
CA LYS A 124 -11.65 -1.69 -15.35
C LYS A 124 -11.53 -0.99 -14.00
N LYS A 125 -10.65 -1.50 -13.14
CA LYS A 125 -10.37 -1.00 -11.79
C LYS A 125 -8.89 -1.13 -11.45
N TRP A 126 -8.47 -0.33 -10.48
CA TRP A 126 -7.17 -0.39 -9.82
C TRP A 126 -7.39 -0.58 -8.32
N ALA A 127 -6.84 -1.65 -7.76
CA ALA A 127 -6.82 -1.91 -6.33
C ALA A 127 -5.42 -1.59 -5.79
N ILE A 128 -5.25 -0.40 -5.20
CA ILE A 128 -3.94 0.05 -4.70
C ILE A 128 -3.96 0.06 -3.18
N HIS A 129 -2.99 -0.62 -2.56
CA HIS A 129 -2.84 -0.68 -1.11
C HIS A 129 -2.90 0.71 -0.46
N THR A 130 -3.66 0.83 0.64
CA THR A 130 -4.00 2.08 1.34
C THR A 130 -2.85 2.65 2.19
N GLY A 131 -1.63 2.61 1.66
CA GLY A 131 -0.41 3.07 2.35
C GLY A 131 -0.50 4.51 2.84
N SER A 132 -1.17 5.39 2.08
CA SER A 132 -1.60 6.74 2.49
C SER A 132 -2.46 7.38 1.39
N ARG A 133 -3.16 8.49 1.69
CA ARG A 133 -3.85 9.26 0.64
C ARG A 133 -2.87 9.87 -0.36
N LYS A 134 -1.64 10.17 0.08
CA LYS A 134 -0.60 10.76 -0.77
C LYS A 134 -0.10 9.79 -1.85
N ILE A 135 0.06 8.50 -1.54
CA ILE A 135 0.45 7.52 -2.56
C ILE A 135 -0.68 7.27 -3.56
N LEU A 136 -1.95 7.16 -3.11
CA LEU A 136 -3.10 7.04 -4.03
C LEU A 136 -3.16 8.23 -5.01
N ASN A 137 -3.11 9.47 -4.51
CA ASN A 137 -3.15 10.67 -5.35
C ASN A 137 -1.98 10.74 -6.35
N LEU A 138 -0.75 10.43 -5.94
CA LEU A 138 0.42 10.45 -6.84
C LEU A 138 0.33 9.37 -7.92
N MET A 139 -0.29 8.23 -7.61
CA MET A 139 -0.52 7.15 -8.58
C MET A 139 -1.60 7.54 -9.59
N THR A 140 -2.69 8.18 -9.14
CA THR A 140 -3.71 8.81 -10.00
C THR A 140 -3.08 9.80 -10.98
N GLU A 141 -2.25 10.72 -10.46
CA GLU A 141 -1.58 11.75 -11.26
C GLU A 141 -0.59 11.17 -12.26
N HIS A 142 0.30 10.27 -11.81
CA HIS A 142 1.38 9.73 -12.64
C HIS A 142 0.90 8.83 -13.80
N TYR A 143 -0.18 8.07 -13.59
CA TYR A 143 -0.72 7.13 -14.58
C TYR A 143 -2.02 7.61 -15.25
N GLY A 144 -2.47 8.83 -14.97
CA GLY A 144 -3.72 9.36 -15.52
C GLY A 144 -4.97 8.55 -15.13
N ILE A 145 -4.94 7.85 -14.00
CA ILE A 145 -6.03 6.95 -13.57
C ILE A 145 -7.22 7.81 -13.15
N SER A 146 -8.40 7.62 -13.77
CA SER A 146 -9.60 8.34 -13.35
C SER A 146 -10.04 7.93 -11.93
N HIS A 147 -10.63 8.87 -11.18
CA HIS A 147 -11.01 8.62 -9.77
C HIS A 147 -11.92 7.39 -9.61
N GLU A 148 -12.89 7.19 -10.51
CA GLU A 148 -13.79 6.03 -10.50
C GLU A 148 -13.08 4.68 -10.68
N LYS A 149 -11.90 4.63 -11.31
CA LYS A 149 -11.10 3.39 -11.40
C LYS A 149 -10.41 3.03 -10.08
N LEU A 150 -10.15 3.99 -9.19
CA LEU A 150 -9.42 3.83 -7.94
C LEU A 150 -10.31 3.98 -6.68
N LYS A 151 -11.57 4.36 -6.86
CA LYS A 151 -12.53 4.76 -5.82
C LYS A 151 -12.53 3.87 -4.58
N GLU A 152 -12.61 2.56 -4.75
CA GLU A 152 -12.65 1.58 -3.65
C GLU A 152 -11.38 1.61 -2.78
N SER A 153 -10.22 1.96 -3.36
CA SER A 153 -8.97 2.16 -2.61
C SER A 153 -9.04 3.41 -1.72
N HIS A 154 -9.71 4.47 -2.18
CA HIS A 154 -9.99 5.65 -1.35
C HIS A 154 -11.05 5.38 -0.29
N GLU A 155 -12.11 4.62 -0.62
CA GLU A 155 -13.15 4.23 0.33
C GLU A 155 -12.57 3.40 1.49
N VAL A 156 -11.78 2.35 1.21
CA VAL A 156 -11.14 1.55 2.28
C VAL A 156 -10.23 2.42 3.15
N LEU A 157 -9.44 3.32 2.56
CA LEU A 157 -8.59 4.23 3.33
C LEU A 157 -9.39 5.19 4.21
N ASN A 158 -10.53 5.70 3.74
CA ASN A 158 -11.36 6.64 4.49
C ASN A 158 -12.19 5.94 5.58
N GLU A 159 -12.65 4.71 5.34
CA GLU A 159 -13.49 3.93 6.27
C GLU A 159 -12.66 3.20 7.34
N TYR A 160 -11.49 2.66 6.99
CA TYR A 160 -10.71 1.75 7.86
C TYR A 160 -9.22 2.13 7.99
N GLY A 161 -8.73 3.12 7.25
CA GLY A 161 -7.32 3.48 7.22
C GLY A 161 -6.44 2.49 6.44
N ASN A 162 -5.20 2.34 6.90
CA ASN A 162 -4.24 1.37 6.43
C ASN A 162 -4.39 0.07 7.24
N LEU A 163 -5.01 -0.95 6.64
CA LEU A 163 -5.18 -2.28 7.24
C LEU A 163 -3.98 -3.20 6.96
N SER A 164 -2.80 -2.64 6.66
CA SER A 164 -1.63 -3.39 6.20
C SER A 164 -2.00 -4.30 5.01
N GLY A 165 -1.56 -5.56 5.01
CA GLY A 165 -1.88 -6.55 3.97
C GLY A 165 -3.38 -6.82 3.78
N ALA A 166 -4.22 -6.64 4.81
CA ALA A 166 -5.67 -6.87 4.72
C ALA A 166 -6.39 -5.79 3.87
N SER A 167 -5.74 -4.66 3.60
CA SER A 167 -6.32 -3.57 2.79
C SER A 167 -6.72 -4.02 1.39
N LEU A 168 -5.89 -4.83 0.72
CA LEU A 168 -6.15 -5.27 -0.66
C LEU A 168 -7.39 -6.19 -0.76
N PRO A 169 -7.56 -7.22 0.09
CA PRO A 169 -8.81 -7.97 0.18
C PRO A 169 -10.06 -7.10 0.39
N PHE A 170 -10.01 -6.09 1.28
CA PHE A 170 -11.14 -5.17 1.49
C PHE A 170 -11.46 -4.34 0.23
N ILE A 171 -10.45 -3.91 -0.52
CA ILE A 171 -10.65 -3.20 -1.79
C ILE A 171 -11.26 -4.14 -2.85
N LEU A 172 -10.77 -5.38 -2.94
CA LEU A 172 -11.27 -6.36 -3.90
C LEU A 172 -12.71 -6.78 -3.60
N GLU A 173 -13.09 -6.92 -2.33
CA GLU A 173 -14.48 -7.12 -1.90
C GLU A 173 -15.35 -5.97 -2.43
N LYS A 174 -15.04 -4.72 -2.07
CA LYS A 174 -15.82 -3.55 -2.53
C LYS A 174 -15.88 -3.44 -4.06
N ILE A 175 -14.81 -3.78 -4.78
CA ILE A 175 -14.83 -3.79 -6.25
C ILE A 175 -15.86 -4.82 -6.75
N VAL A 176 -15.83 -6.05 -6.25
CA VAL A 176 -16.71 -7.13 -6.69
C VAL A 176 -18.17 -6.91 -6.25
N SER A 177 -18.42 -6.36 -5.05
CA SER A 177 -19.77 -6.16 -4.52
C SER A 177 -20.45 -4.89 -5.06
N LYS A 178 -19.70 -3.81 -5.34
CA LYS A 178 -20.28 -2.53 -5.82
C LYS A 178 -20.30 -2.37 -7.34
N ASN A 179 -19.58 -3.19 -8.11
CA ASN A 179 -19.46 -3.02 -9.56
C ASN A 179 -19.94 -4.25 -10.33
N LYS A 180 -20.69 -4.02 -11.42
CA LYS A 180 -21.05 -5.09 -12.37
C LYS A 180 -19.85 -5.43 -13.25
N LEU A 181 -19.07 -6.43 -12.83
CA LEU A 181 -17.97 -6.99 -13.62
C LEU A 181 -18.48 -7.91 -14.75
N SER A 182 -17.83 -7.83 -15.90
CA SER A 182 -18.06 -8.67 -17.08
C SER A 182 -16.89 -9.62 -17.30
N LYS A 183 -17.12 -10.73 -18.01
CA LYS A 183 -16.03 -11.67 -18.35
C LYS A 183 -14.94 -10.93 -19.13
N GLY A 184 -13.70 -11.02 -18.64
CA GLY A 184 -12.54 -10.32 -19.21
C GLY A 184 -12.30 -8.90 -18.65
N ASP A 185 -13.12 -8.40 -17.72
CA ASP A 185 -12.81 -7.15 -17.01
C ASP A 185 -11.51 -7.33 -16.19
N ILE A 186 -10.54 -6.44 -16.42
CA ILE A 186 -9.22 -6.48 -15.78
C ILE A 186 -9.19 -5.59 -14.53
N ILE A 187 -8.65 -6.12 -13.43
CA ILE A 187 -8.29 -5.35 -12.24
C ILE A 187 -6.76 -5.39 -12.08
N LEU A 188 -6.13 -4.22 -12.06
CA LEU A 188 -4.71 -4.10 -11.70
C LEU A 188 -4.58 -3.92 -10.19
N VAL A 189 -3.80 -4.78 -9.55
CA VAL A 189 -3.62 -4.79 -8.09
C VAL A 189 -2.20 -4.39 -7.76
N LEU A 190 -2.03 -3.42 -6.85
CA LEU A 190 -0.74 -2.88 -6.42
C LEU A 190 -0.59 -2.95 -4.90
N GLY A 191 0.43 -3.67 -4.44
CA GLY A 191 0.83 -3.74 -3.04
C GLY A 191 2.14 -3.00 -2.79
N TYR A 192 2.32 -2.49 -1.57
CA TYR A 192 3.59 -1.92 -1.11
C TYR A 192 3.98 -2.57 0.22
N GLY A 193 5.28 -2.72 0.45
CA GLY A 193 5.82 -3.36 1.65
C GLY A 193 7.09 -2.70 2.16
N TRP A 194 7.40 -2.98 3.42
CA TRP A 194 8.62 -2.52 4.08
C TRP A 194 9.90 -2.96 3.36
N GLY A 195 10.96 -2.18 3.57
CA GLY A 195 12.34 -2.64 3.47
C GLY A 195 12.91 -3.01 2.09
N PHE A 196 12.57 -2.44 0.94
CA PHE A 196 11.35 -1.75 0.47
C PHE A 196 10.87 -2.43 -0.80
N SER A 197 9.55 -2.60 -0.96
CA SER A 197 8.96 -3.45 -2.00
C SER A 197 7.69 -2.87 -2.63
N ALA A 198 7.48 -3.17 -3.91
CA ALA A 198 6.18 -3.08 -4.57
C ALA A 198 5.83 -4.41 -5.27
N SER A 199 4.55 -4.73 -5.23
CA SER A 199 3.95 -5.91 -5.85
C SER A 199 2.93 -5.45 -6.88
N ALA A 200 2.91 -6.08 -8.06
CA ALA A 200 1.88 -5.84 -9.07
C ALA A 200 1.26 -7.17 -9.51
N SER A 201 -0.05 -7.21 -9.63
CA SER A 201 -0.78 -8.37 -10.16
C SER A 201 -1.87 -7.93 -11.15
N LEU A 202 -2.10 -8.76 -12.15
CA LEU A 202 -3.25 -8.65 -13.04
C LEU A 202 -4.27 -9.71 -12.64
N LEU A 203 -5.45 -9.27 -12.22
CA LEU A 203 -6.62 -10.11 -12.05
C LEU A 203 -7.57 -9.93 -13.24
N GLU A 204 -8.22 -11.00 -13.65
CA GLU A 204 -9.22 -11.00 -14.70
C GLU A 204 -10.50 -11.64 -14.17
N PHE A 205 -11.64 -10.97 -14.34
CA PHE A 205 -12.92 -11.53 -13.94
C PHE A 205 -13.34 -12.64 -14.92
N LYS A 206 -13.39 -13.88 -14.43
CA LYS A 206 -13.87 -15.05 -15.15
C LYS A 206 -15.28 -15.40 -14.71
N LYS A 207 -16.08 -15.76 -15.71
CA LYS A 207 -17.37 -16.42 -15.55
C LYS A 207 -17.34 -17.69 -16.39
N TYR A 208 -17.33 -18.83 -15.72
CA TYR A 208 -17.55 -20.14 -16.29
C TYR A 208 -19.03 -20.23 -16.65
N TYR A 209 -19.29 -20.40 -17.94
CA TYR A 209 -20.56 -20.95 -18.37
C TYR A 209 -20.39 -22.46 -18.26
N GLY A 210 -21.11 -23.07 -17.31
CA GLY A 210 -21.26 -24.53 -17.24
C GLY A 210 -22.11 -25.05 -18.38
#